data_AF-A0A7X2CDH4-F1
#
_entry.id   AF-A0A7X2CDH4-F1
#
_cell.length_a   1.000
_cell.length_b   1.000
_cell.length_c   1.000
_cell.angle_alpha   90.00
_cell.angle_beta   90.00
_cell.angle_gamma   90.00
#
_symmetry.space_group_name_H-M   'P 1'
#
loop_
_entity.id
_entity.type
_entity.pdbx_description
1 polymer ?
#
loop_
_entity_poly.entity_id
_entity_poly.type
_entity_poly.pdbx_seq_one_letter_code
_entity_poly.pdbx_strand_id
1 'polypeptide(L)'
;MMTLQQSRRLQSVLLGTLAWAIAILIFFPILWMVLTSFKTEIDAFATPPQFIFTPTLDNYVHIEDRSGYFRFAWNSVVISFTATALCMLIAIPAAYSMAFYETKRTKGTLLWMLSTKMLPPVGVLMPIYLLAKSFGLLDTRTALIIIYTLINLPIVVWMIYTYFKDIPKDILEAARLDGATLWQEMVRVLLPISKGGLASTLLLSLILCWNEAFWSLNLTSSNAAPLTALIASYSSPEGLFWAKLSAVSTLACAPILIFGWISQKQLVRGLSFGAVK
;
A
#
# COMPACT_ATOMS: atom_id res chain seq x y z
N MET A 1 -1.14 50.64 -9.25
CA MET A 1 -1.58 49.78 -8.13
C MET A 1 -2.56 48.76 -8.69
N MET A 2 -2.24 47.46 -8.65
CA MET A 2 -3.23 46.42 -9.00
C MET A 2 -4.38 46.46 -7.99
N THR A 3 -5.61 46.33 -8.46
CA THR A 3 -6.76 46.14 -7.56
C THR A 3 -6.60 44.82 -6.80
N LEU A 4 -7.10 44.73 -5.56
CA LEU A 4 -7.02 43.51 -4.74
C LEU A 4 -7.57 42.26 -5.47
N GLN A 5 -8.56 42.45 -6.35
CA GLN A 5 -9.12 41.39 -7.21
C GLN A 5 -8.15 40.94 -8.31
N GLN A 6 -7.43 41.87 -8.96
CA GLN A 6 -6.41 41.54 -9.97
C GLN A 6 -5.20 40.82 -9.35
N SER A 7 -4.77 41.23 -8.15
CA SER A 7 -3.70 40.56 -7.40
C SER A 7 -4.08 39.12 -7.01
N ARG A 8 -5.30 38.91 -6.50
CA ARG A 8 -5.81 37.56 -6.18
C ARG A 8 -5.95 36.67 -7.42
N ARG A 9 -6.41 37.21 -8.55
CA ARG A 9 -6.52 36.47 -9.81
C ARG A 9 -5.15 36.08 -10.35
N LEU A 10 -4.18 37.00 -10.34
CA LEU A 10 -2.80 36.71 -10.75
C LEU A 10 -2.16 35.64 -9.85
N GLN A 11 -2.33 35.73 -8.53
CA GLN A 11 -1.86 34.72 -7.58
C GLN A 11 -2.49 33.35 -7.85
N SER A 12 -3.81 33.28 -8.10
CA SER A 12 -4.47 32.01 -8.40
C SER A 12 -3.98 31.37 -9.70
N VAL A 13 -3.71 32.19 -10.74
CA VAL A 13 -3.16 31.69 -12.01
C VAL A 13 -1.73 31.22 -11.82
N LEU A 14 -0.88 31.99 -11.13
CA LEU A 14 0.51 31.61 -10.85
C LEU A 14 0.59 30.32 -10.03
N LEU A 15 -0.18 30.22 -8.95
CA LEU A 15 -0.27 29.00 -8.13
C LEU A 15 -0.81 27.82 -8.94
N GLY A 16 -1.82 28.03 -9.79
CA GLY A 16 -2.35 27.02 -10.69
C GLY A 16 -1.31 26.52 -11.69
N THR A 17 -0.59 27.43 -12.35
CA THR A 17 0.49 27.06 -13.29
C THR A 17 1.63 26.32 -12.61
N LEU A 18 2.02 26.75 -11.41
CA LEU A 18 3.06 26.11 -10.62
C LEU A 18 2.63 24.70 -10.19
N ALA A 19 1.39 24.56 -9.72
CA ALA A 19 0.82 23.27 -9.34
C ALA A 19 0.80 22.29 -10.52
N TRP A 20 0.40 22.76 -11.72
CA TRP A 20 0.43 21.94 -12.94
C TRP A 20 1.85 21.57 -13.37
N ALA A 21 2.80 22.51 -13.31
CA ALA A 21 4.19 22.22 -13.64
C ALA A 21 4.79 21.17 -12.70
N ILE A 22 4.54 21.29 -11.39
CA ILE A 22 4.95 20.30 -10.38
C ILE A 22 4.28 18.95 -10.64
N ALA A 23 2.98 18.94 -10.94
CA ALA A 23 2.26 17.71 -11.25
C ALA A 23 2.87 17.01 -12.48
N ILE A 24 3.10 17.73 -13.58
CA ILE A 24 3.72 17.17 -14.78
C ILE A 24 5.11 16.60 -14.45
N LEU A 25 5.92 17.31 -13.68
CA LEU A 25 7.26 16.86 -13.30
C LEU A 25 7.22 15.56 -12.46
N ILE A 26 6.26 15.44 -11.54
CA ILE A 26 6.08 14.24 -10.71
C ILE A 26 5.53 13.06 -11.53
N PHE A 27 4.62 13.31 -12.47
CA PHE A 27 4.02 12.26 -13.31
C PHE A 27 4.88 11.89 -14.52
N PHE A 28 5.86 12.71 -14.88
CA PHE A 28 6.72 12.47 -16.06
C PHE A 28 7.42 11.10 -16.04
N PRO A 29 8.01 10.62 -14.93
CA PRO A 29 8.62 9.28 -14.89
C PRO A 29 7.61 8.16 -15.12
N ILE A 30 6.38 8.31 -14.60
CA ILE A 30 5.30 7.34 -14.81
C ILE A 30 4.87 7.37 -16.28
N LEU A 31 4.72 8.56 -16.86
CA LEU A 31 4.43 8.72 -18.29
C LEU A 31 5.53 8.09 -19.14
N TRP A 32 6.80 8.33 -18.81
CA TRP A 32 7.94 7.77 -19.54
C TRP A 32 8.00 6.25 -19.45
N MET A 33 7.73 5.69 -18.27
CA MET A 33 7.59 4.24 -18.07
C MET A 33 6.48 3.67 -18.96
N VAL A 34 5.30 4.29 -18.96
CA VAL A 34 4.17 3.86 -19.81
C VAL A 34 4.49 4.02 -21.29
N LEU A 35 5.19 5.06 -21.73
CA LEU A 35 5.59 5.19 -23.13
C LEU A 35 6.62 4.13 -23.51
N THR A 36 7.58 3.86 -22.63
CA THR A 36 8.67 2.90 -22.85
C THR A 36 8.15 1.47 -22.91
N SER A 37 7.03 1.15 -22.25
CA SER A 37 6.43 -0.18 -22.34
C SER A 37 5.91 -0.54 -23.74
N PHE A 38 5.60 0.46 -24.58
CA PHE A 38 5.19 0.28 -25.98
C PHE A 38 6.34 0.37 -26.98
N LYS A 39 7.58 0.56 -26.52
CA LYS A 39 8.77 0.62 -27.38
C LYS A 39 9.34 -0.76 -27.64
N THR A 40 10.13 -0.89 -28.71
CA THR A 40 11.06 -2.02 -28.82
C THR A 40 12.19 -1.86 -27.79
N GLU A 41 12.89 -2.94 -27.44
CA GLU A 41 14.05 -2.83 -26.53
C GLU A 41 15.15 -1.92 -27.11
N ILE A 42 15.31 -1.90 -28.43
CA ILE A 42 16.26 -1.02 -29.12
C ILE A 42 15.87 0.46 -28.90
N ASP A 43 14.60 0.80 -29.11
CA ASP A 43 14.09 2.16 -28.95
C ASP A 43 14.07 2.62 -27.48
N ALA A 44 13.88 1.68 -26.54
CA ALA A 44 13.92 1.96 -25.11
C ALA A 44 15.31 2.41 -24.64
N PHE A 45 16.37 1.99 -25.33
CA PHE A 45 17.77 2.33 -25.04
C PHE A 45 18.37 3.43 -25.89
N ALA A 46 17.63 3.94 -26.86
CA ALA A 46 18.15 4.90 -27.80
C ALA A 46 18.69 6.16 -27.09
N THR A 47 19.90 6.57 -27.49
CA THR A 47 20.52 7.85 -27.12
C THR A 47 20.70 8.69 -28.40
N PRO A 48 19.98 9.81 -28.57
CA PRO A 48 19.05 10.47 -27.65
C PRO A 48 17.72 9.71 -27.48
N PRO A 49 16.99 9.92 -26.35
CA PRO A 49 15.71 9.29 -26.09
C PRO A 49 14.68 9.61 -27.19
N GLN A 50 14.08 8.58 -27.77
CA GLN A 50 13.07 8.72 -28.82
C GLN A 50 11.70 9.04 -28.20
N PHE A 51 11.07 10.13 -28.62
CA PHE A 51 9.68 10.48 -28.24
C PHE A 51 8.65 9.97 -29.25
N ILE A 52 9.06 9.80 -30.50
CA ILE A 52 8.25 9.28 -31.59
C ILE A 52 8.79 7.88 -31.91
N PHE A 53 7.92 6.89 -31.85
CA PHE A 53 8.25 5.48 -32.11
C PHE A 53 7.00 4.78 -32.65
N THR A 54 7.17 3.61 -33.24
CA THR A 54 6.05 2.74 -33.63
C THR A 54 5.62 1.91 -32.42
N PRO A 55 4.41 2.13 -31.85
CA PRO A 55 3.99 1.39 -30.67
C PRO A 55 3.82 -0.10 -30.97
N THR A 56 4.29 -0.94 -30.06
CA THR A 56 4.10 -2.40 -30.10
C THR A 56 3.51 -2.92 -28.79
N LEU A 57 2.76 -4.02 -28.88
CA LEU A 57 2.24 -4.78 -27.74
C LEU A 57 3.08 -6.03 -27.42
N ASP A 58 4.15 -6.27 -28.18
CA ASP A 58 4.97 -7.49 -28.05
C ASP A 58 5.49 -7.70 -26.63
N ASN A 59 5.85 -6.62 -25.93
CA ASN A 59 6.31 -6.69 -24.55
C ASN A 59 5.24 -7.28 -23.63
N TYR A 60 3.97 -6.90 -23.80
CA TYR A 60 2.86 -7.40 -22.99
C TYR A 60 2.54 -8.86 -23.29
N VAL A 61 2.58 -9.26 -24.56
CA VAL A 61 2.39 -10.65 -24.97
C VAL A 61 3.52 -11.54 -24.41
N HIS A 62 4.77 -11.09 -24.56
CA HIS A 62 5.93 -11.81 -24.03
C HIS A 62 5.92 -11.99 -22.52
N ILE A 63 5.40 -11.01 -21.77
CA ILE A 63 5.29 -11.09 -20.32
C ILE A 63 4.39 -12.25 -19.89
N GLU A 64 3.24 -12.42 -20.56
CA GLU A 64 2.35 -13.52 -20.24
C GLU A 64 2.91 -14.86 -20.73
N ASP A 65 3.32 -14.96 -21.99
CA ASP A 65 3.77 -16.21 -22.59
C ASP A 65 5.02 -16.79 -21.91
N ARG A 66 5.95 -15.92 -21.46
CA ARG A 66 7.23 -16.36 -20.89
C ARG A 66 7.19 -16.46 -19.37
N SER A 67 6.48 -15.55 -18.71
CA SER A 67 6.58 -15.37 -17.26
C SER A 67 5.28 -15.66 -16.53
N GLY A 68 4.13 -15.74 -17.21
CA GLY A 68 2.83 -16.01 -16.60
C GLY A 68 2.41 -14.91 -15.62
N TYR A 69 2.33 -13.67 -16.11
CA TYR A 69 1.98 -12.49 -15.33
C TYR A 69 0.72 -12.68 -14.49
N PHE A 70 -0.33 -13.30 -15.02
CA PHE A 70 -1.57 -13.51 -14.28
C PHE A 70 -1.37 -14.30 -12.98
N ARG A 71 -0.43 -15.24 -12.95
CA ARG A 71 -0.09 -15.99 -11.72
C ARG A 71 0.50 -15.08 -10.66
N PHE A 72 1.46 -14.23 -11.03
CA PHE A 72 2.09 -13.27 -10.12
C PHE A 72 1.10 -12.19 -9.66
N ALA A 73 0.25 -11.71 -10.56
CA ALA A 73 -0.83 -10.78 -10.25
C ALA A 73 -1.84 -11.39 -9.25
N TRP A 74 -2.23 -12.64 -9.46
CA TRP A 74 -3.11 -13.35 -8.54
C TRP A 74 -2.46 -13.58 -7.18
N ASN A 75 -1.17 -13.93 -7.15
CA ASN A 75 -0.41 -14.03 -5.90
C ASN A 75 -0.42 -12.68 -5.15
N SER A 76 -0.13 -11.56 -5.81
CA SER A 76 -0.20 -10.22 -5.21
C SER A 76 -1.59 -9.93 -4.64
N VAL A 77 -2.66 -10.15 -5.39
CA VAL A 77 -4.03 -9.93 -4.91
C VAL A 77 -4.31 -10.78 -3.68
N VAL A 78 -4.09 -12.10 -3.75
CA VAL A 78 -4.39 -13.01 -2.64
C VAL A 78 -3.58 -12.66 -1.40
N ILE A 79 -2.28 -12.45 -1.54
CA ILE A 79 -1.39 -12.15 -0.41
C ILE A 79 -1.77 -10.81 0.22
N SER A 80 -1.87 -9.73 -0.56
CA SER A 80 -2.08 -8.39 -0.02
C SER A 80 -3.48 -8.22 0.59
N PHE A 81 -4.52 -8.77 -0.03
CA PHE A 81 -5.88 -8.71 0.53
C PHE A 81 -6.02 -9.59 1.78
N THR A 82 -5.52 -10.83 1.75
CA THR A 82 -5.64 -11.74 2.89
C THR A 82 -4.84 -11.23 4.08
N ALA A 83 -3.61 -10.77 3.86
CA ALA A 83 -2.79 -10.20 4.94
C ALA A 83 -3.44 -8.94 5.52
N THR A 84 -4.00 -8.07 4.69
CA THR A 84 -4.73 -6.87 5.15
C THR A 84 -5.98 -7.24 5.94
N ALA A 85 -6.77 -8.22 5.48
CA ALA A 85 -7.96 -8.67 6.18
C ALA A 85 -7.62 -9.26 7.56
N LEU A 86 -6.59 -10.12 7.64
CA LEU A 86 -6.10 -10.66 8.91
C LEU A 86 -5.55 -9.56 9.83
N CYS A 87 -4.82 -8.59 9.26
CA CYS A 87 -4.31 -7.44 9.99
C CYS A 87 -5.45 -6.63 10.62
N MET A 88 -6.50 -6.31 9.85
CA MET A 88 -7.68 -5.60 10.34
C MET A 88 -8.44 -6.42 11.39
N LEU A 89 -8.59 -7.73 11.17
CA LEU A 89 -9.27 -8.64 12.11
C LEU A 89 -8.60 -8.65 13.49
N ILE A 90 -7.28 -8.59 13.54
CA ILE A 90 -6.51 -8.52 14.79
C ILE A 90 -6.45 -7.10 15.34
N ALA A 91 -6.27 -6.11 14.47
CA ALA A 91 -6.03 -4.74 14.88
C ALA A 91 -7.26 -4.03 15.46
N ILE A 92 -8.45 -4.30 14.91
CA ILE A 92 -9.71 -3.73 15.41
C ILE A 92 -9.94 -4.04 16.90
N PRO A 93 -9.96 -5.31 17.35
CA PRO A 93 -10.18 -5.61 18.77
C PRO A 93 -9.02 -5.13 19.65
N ALA A 94 -7.77 -5.20 19.17
CA ALA A 94 -6.62 -4.68 19.90
C ALA A 94 -6.72 -3.17 20.16
N ALA A 95 -7.01 -2.41 19.10
CA ALA A 95 -7.21 -0.97 19.17
C ALA A 95 -8.43 -0.59 20.02
N TYR A 96 -9.53 -1.34 19.92
CA TYR A 96 -10.73 -1.15 20.73
C TYR A 96 -10.41 -1.25 22.22
N SER A 97 -9.75 -2.34 22.63
CA SER A 97 -9.33 -2.53 24.03
C SER A 97 -8.42 -1.40 24.49
N MET A 98 -7.46 -0.98 23.67
CA MET A 98 -6.51 0.08 24.02
C MET A 98 -7.17 1.47 24.10
N ALA A 99 -8.14 1.77 23.25
CA ALA A 99 -8.78 3.08 23.18
C ALA A 99 -9.78 3.30 24.33
N PHE A 100 -10.64 2.32 24.60
CA PHE A 100 -11.76 2.45 25.54
C PHE A 100 -11.48 1.87 26.92
N TYR A 101 -10.62 0.85 27.03
CA TYR A 101 -10.19 0.22 28.29
C TYR A 101 -8.69 0.44 28.52
N GLU A 102 -8.28 1.71 28.47
CA GLU A 102 -6.88 2.09 28.60
C GLU A 102 -6.30 1.66 29.95
N THR A 103 -5.15 0.98 29.90
CA THR A 103 -4.36 0.62 31.09
C THR A 103 -3.11 1.48 31.15
N LYS A 104 -2.42 1.48 32.29
CA LYS A 104 -1.11 2.16 32.42
C LYS A 104 -0.07 1.71 31.38
N ARG A 105 -0.25 0.53 30.77
CA ARG A 105 0.67 -0.06 29.77
C ARG A 105 0.34 0.31 28.33
N THR A 106 -0.89 0.79 28.04
CA THR A 106 -1.37 0.99 26.66
C THR A 106 -0.41 1.81 25.81
N LYS A 107 0.02 2.99 26.29
CA LYS A 107 0.97 3.86 25.57
C LYS A 107 2.31 3.17 25.34
N GLY A 108 2.83 2.45 26.34
CA GLY A 108 4.09 1.71 26.23
C GLY A 108 4.01 0.56 25.23
N THR A 109 2.92 -0.18 25.21
CA THR A 109 2.69 -1.27 24.25
C THR A 109 2.59 -0.74 22.82
N LEU A 110 1.84 0.35 22.60
CA LEU A 110 1.73 0.97 21.29
C LEU A 110 3.08 1.46 20.75
N LEU A 111 3.89 2.11 21.60
CA LEU A 111 5.24 2.56 21.23
C LEU A 111 6.18 1.38 20.97
N TRP A 112 6.11 0.33 21.78
CA TRP A 112 6.88 -0.89 21.57
C TRP A 112 6.52 -1.56 20.24
N MET A 113 5.22 -1.70 19.93
CA MET A 113 4.78 -2.23 18.62
C MET A 113 5.35 -1.37 17.48
N LEU A 114 5.28 -0.04 17.59
CA LEU A 114 5.82 0.83 16.54
C LEU A 114 7.33 0.67 16.37
N SER A 115 8.07 0.49 17.47
CA SER A 115 9.53 0.25 17.42
C SER A 115 9.90 -1.04 16.70
N THR A 116 9.09 -2.11 16.81
CA THR A 116 9.38 -3.36 16.08
C THR A 116 9.20 -3.21 14.58
N LYS A 117 8.33 -2.30 14.12
CA LYS A 117 8.19 -1.95 12.69
C LYS A 117 9.41 -1.18 12.15
N MET A 118 10.12 -0.44 13.00
CA MET A 118 11.32 0.32 12.60
C MET A 118 12.57 -0.56 12.52
N LEU A 119 12.50 -1.81 12.97
CA LEU A 119 13.60 -2.75 12.88
C LEU A 119 13.91 -3.06 11.39
N PRO A 120 15.17 -2.94 10.94
CA PRO A 120 15.56 -3.33 9.59
C PRO A 120 15.27 -4.82 9.35
N PRO A 121 14.49 -5.19 8.33
CA PRO A 121 14.05 -6.58 8.13
C PRO A 121 15.21 -7.54 7.83
N VAL A 122 16.31 -7.02 7.27
CA VAL A 122 17.55 -7.79 7.04
C VAL A 122 18.15 -8.36 8.33
N GLY A 123 17.97 -7.67 9.47
CA GLY A 123 18.51 -8.12 10.77
C GLY A 123 17.84 -9.40 11.30
N VAL A 124 16.63 -9.72 10.82
CA VAL A 124 15.86 -10.91 11.21
C VAL A 124 15.61 -11.87 10.05
N LEU A 125 16.20 -11.59 8.88
CA LEU A 125 16.01 -12.40 7.68
C LEU A 125 16.44 -13.85 7.89
N MET A 126 17.67 -14.08 8.37
CA MET A 126 18.22 -15.43 8.52
C MET A 126 17.37 -16.32 9.46
N PRO A 127 16.99 -15.87 10.67
CA PRO A 127 16.07 -16.64 11.52
C PRO A 127 14.73 -16.94 10.85
N ILE A 128 14.09 -15.94 10.22
CA ILE A 128 12.79 -16.12 9.57
C ILE A 128 12.88 -17.08 8.38
N TYR A 129 13.94 -16.97 7.59
CA TYR A 129 14.22 -17.88 6.47
C TYR A 129 14.39 -19.32 6.96
N LEU A 130 15.17 -19.54 8.03
CA LEU A 130 15.35 -20.88 8.61
C LEU A 130 14.05 -21.44 9.18
N LEU A 131 13.21 -20.62 9.82
CA LEU A 131 11.89 -21.04 10.27
C LEU A 131 11.01 -21.45 9.08
N ALA A 132 10.91 -20.59 8.07
CA ALA A 132 10.14 -20.89 6.86
C ALA A 132 10.63 -22.16 6.18
N LYS A 133 11.95 -22.38 6.12
CA LYS A 133 12.56 -23.61 5.59
C LYS A 133 12.18 -24.84 6.42
N SER A 134 12.34 -24.79 7.74
CA SER A 134 12.07 -25.91 8.64
C SER A 134 10.60 -26.33 8.65
N PHE A 135 9.68 -25.37 8.51
CA PHE A 135 8.25 -25.63 8.42
C PHE A 135 7.77 -25.92 6.98
N GLY A 136 8.66 -25.95 5.98
CA GLY A 136 8.27 -26.17 4.58
C GLY A 136 7.41 -25.07 3.97
N LEU A 137 7.53 -23.84 4.48
CA LEU A 137 6.73 -22.67 4.08
C LEU A 137 7.43 -21.80 3.01
N LEU A 138 8.65 -22.14 2.59
CA LEU A 138 9.31 -21.43 1.48
C LEU A 138 8.50 -21.59 0.18
N ASP A 139 8.48 -20.53 -0.62
CA ASP A 139 7.70 -20.43 -1.86
C ASP A 139 6.19 -20.71 -1.68
N THR A 140 5.64 -20.35 -0.50
CA THR A 140 4.21 -20.43 -0.21
C THR A 140 3.58 -19.06 0.03
N ARG A 141 2.31 -18.90 -0.39
CA ARG A 141 1.53 -17.68 -0.09
C ARG A 141 1.34 -17.50 1.41
N THR A 142 1.23 -18.60 2.14
CA THR A 142 1.01 -18.61 3.59
C THR A 142 2.15 -17.94 4.35
N ALA A 143 3.41 -18.21 3.99
CA ALA A 143 4.56 -17.53 4.58
C ALA A 143 4.45 -16.01 4.41
N LEU A 144 4.19 -15.54 3.18
CA LEU A 144 4.06 -14.12 2.90
C LEU A 144 2.87 -13.48 3.62
N ILE A 145 1.71 -14.15 3.64
CA ILE A 145 0.52 -13.66 4.36
C ILE A 145 0.82 -13.45 5.85
N ILE A 146 1.47 -14.42 6.50
CA ILE A 146 1.84 -14.33 7.92
C ILE A 146 2.81 -13.17 8.14
N ILE A 147 3.90 -13.12 7.38
CA ILE A 147 4.91 -12.07 7.54
C ILE A 147 4.32 -10.69 7.28
N TYR A 148 3.54 -10.51 6.21
CA TYR A 148 2.94 -9.23 5.84
C TYR A 148 1.93 -8.76 6.89
N THR A 149 1.16 -9.69 7.45
CA THR A 149 0.25 -9.40 8.58
C THR A 149 1.05 -8.87 9.77
N LEU A 150 2.12 -9.57 10.16
CA LEU A 150 2.91 -9.23 11.35
C LEU A 150 3.66 -7.91 11.23
N ILE A 151 4.29 -7.63 10.09
CA ILE A 151 5.07 -6.39 9.89
C ILE A 151 4.18 -5.14 9.75
N ASN A 152 2.94 -5.32 9.31
CA ASN A 152 1.98 -4.21 9.15
C ASN A 152 1.07 -4.03 10.37
N LEU A 153 0.93 -5.04 11.22
CA LEU A 153 0.08 -4.97 12.42
C LEU A 153 0.36 -3.76 13.32
N PRO A 154 1.63 -3.37 13.62
CA PRO A 154 1.88 -2.21 14.48
C PRO A 154 1.28 -0.90 13.98
N ILE A 155 1.46 -0.59 12.69
CA ILE A 155 0.98 0.67 12.13
C ILE A 155 -0.55 0.66 11.97
N VAL A 156 -1.12 -0.50 11.62
CA VAL A 156 -2.57 -0.67 11.51
C VAL A 156 -3.25 -0.51 12.88
N VAL A 157 -2.73 -1.17 13.92
CA VAL A 157 -3.22 -1.02 15.30
C VAL A 157 -3.13 0.44 15.74
N TRP A 158 -1.99 1.09 15.52
CA TRP A 158 -1.79 2.49 15.91
C TRP A 158 -2.80 3.43 15.23
N MET A 159 -3.01 3.27 13.92
CA MET A 159 -3.97 4.09 13.19
C MET A 159 -5.40 3.89 13.69
N ILE A 160 -5.86 2.65 13.82
CA ILE A 160 -7.21 2.36 14.31
C ILE A 160 -7.39 2.88 15.74
N TYR A 161 -6.38 2.70 16.59
CA TYR A 161 -6.37 3.24 17.96
C TYR A 161 -6.56 4.76 17.97
N THR A 162 -5.85 5.47 17.09
CA THR A 162 -5.94 6.94 17.00
C THR A 162 -7.36 7.37 16.61
N TYR A 163 -7.97 6.72 15.61
CA TYR A 163 -9.37 7.01 15.26
C TYR A 163 -10.36 6.68 16.36
N PHE A 164 -10.18 5.54 17.03
CA PHE A 164 -11.08 5.16 18.13
C PHE A 164 -10.98 6.13 19.30
N LYS A 165 -9.80 6.73 19.54
CA LYS A 165 -9.62 7.77 20.57
C LYS A 165 -10.37 9.06 20.28
N ASP A 166 -10.68 9.36 19.02
CA ASP A 166 -11.44 10.55 18.64
C ASP A 166 -12.96 10.38 18.90
N ILE A 167 -13.42 9.17 19.19
CA ILE A 167 -14.83 8.86 19.41
C ILE A 167 -15.18 9.09 20.89
N PRO A 168 -16.18 9.93 21.20
CA PRO A 168 -16.63 10.14 22.58
C PRO A 168 -17.06 8.83 23.24
N LYS A 169 -16.55 8.56 24.43
CA LYS A 169 -16.87 7.34 25.20
C LYS A 169 -18.35 7.23 25.53
N ASP A 170 -19.00 8.37 25.76
CA ASP A 170 -20.41 8.50 26.11
C ASP A 170 -21.33 7.82 25.08
N ILE A 171 -20.95 7.79 23.80
CA ILE A 171 -21.72 7.11 22.74
C ILE A 171 -21.78 5.59 23.00
N LEU A 172 -20.67 5.01 23.44
CA LEU A 172 -20.59 3.59 23.74
C LEU A 172 -21.26 3.26 25.08
N GLU A 173 -21.14 4.15 26.07
CA GLU A 173 -21.86 4.02 27.33
C GLU A 173 -23.37 4.05 27.14
N ALA A 174 -23.88 4.96 26.29
CA ALA A 174 -25.30 5.00 25.92
C ALA A 174 -25.75 3.67 25.28
N ALA A 175 -24.97 3.13 24.33
CA ALA A 175 -25.28 1.84 23.72
C ALA A 175 -25.33 0.69 24.74
N ARG A 176 -24.44 0.69 25.75
CA ARG A 176 -24.45 -0.30 26.84
C ARG A 176 -25.66 -0.14 27.76
N LEU A 177 -26.08 1.11 28.04
CA LEU A 177 -27.31 1.38 28.80
C LEU A 177 -28.56 0.89 28.06
N ASP A 178 -28.55 0.94 26.73
CA ASP A 178 -29.59 0.34 25.86
C ASP A 178 -29.52 -1.20 25.78
N GLY A 179 -28.60 -1.83 26.53
CA GLY A 179 -28.45 -3.29 26.60
C GLY A 179 -27.62 -3.91 25.47
N ALA A 180 -26.85 -3.10 24.72
CA ALA A 180 -25.98 -3.64 23.68
C ALA A 180 -24.89 -4.54 24.28
N THR A 181 -24.70 -5.73 23.71
CA THR A 181 -23.55 -6.59 24.02
C THR A 181 -22.27 -6.00 23.42
N LEU A 182 -21.09 -6.40 23.91
CA LEU A 182 -19.80 -5.91 23.39
C LEU A 182 -19.63 -6.11 21.88
N TRP A 183 -20.12 -7.23 21.34
CA TRP A 183 -20.12 -7.47 19.90
C TRP A 183 -21.05 -6.51 19.14
N GLN A 184 -22.24 -6.23 19.70
CA GLN A 184 -23.19 -5.28 19.11
C GLN A 184 -22.64 -3.86 19.17
N GLU A 185 -22.05 -3.46 20.29
CA GLU A 185 -21.36 -2.18 20.45
C GLU A 185 -20.27 -2.00 19.39
N MET A 186 -19.38 -2.99 19.24
CA MET A 186 -18.33 -2.93 18.22
C MET A 186 -18.91 -2.86 16.80
N VAL A 187 -19.77 -3.81 16.41
CA VAL A 187 -20.18 -3.97 15.00
C VAL A 187 -21.27 -2.98 14.59
N ARG A 188 -22.21 -2.64 15.48
CA ARG A 188 -23.37 -1.80 15.14
C ARG A 188 -23.18 -0.33 15.47
N VAL A 189 -22.25 0.01 16.37
CA VAL A 189 -22.02 1.40 16.79
C VAL A 189 -20.61 1.86 16.37
N LEU A 190 -19.57 1.20 16.85
CA LEU A 190 -18.20 1.66 16.67
C LEU A 190 -17.70 1.58 15.22
N LEU A 191 -17.84 0.43 14.56
CA LEU A 191 -17.34 0.24 13.20
C LEU A 191 -18.02 1.18 12.18
N PRO A 192 -19.36 1.39 12.22
CA PRO A 192 -20.03 2.34 11.33
C PRO A 192 -19.58 3.79 11.52
N ILE A 193 -19.38 4.24 12.76
CA ILE A 193 -18.88 5.58 13.06
C ILE A 193 -17.43 5.74 12.57
N SER A 194 -16.63 4.68 12.72
CA SER A 194 -15.20 4.68 12.36
C SER A 194 -14.93 4.37 10.88
N LYS A 195 -15.96 4.22 10.03
CA LYS A 195 -15.82 3.69 8.66
C LYS A 195 -14.78 4.41 7.81
N GLY A 196 -14.66 5.74 7.95
CA GLY A 196 -13.71 6.55 7.19
C GLY A 196 -12.25 6.27 7.59
N GLY A 197 -12.00 6.18 8.90
CA GLY A 197 -10.69 5.85 9.44
C GLY A 197 -10.29 4.41 9.11
N LEU A 198 -11.20 3.46 9.31
CA LEU A 198 -10.97 2.05 8.99
C LEU A 198 -10.70 1.82 7.50
N ALA A 199 -11.44 2.47 6.60
CA ALA A 199 -11.20 2.39 5.17
C ALA A 199 -9.81 2.94 4.78
N SER A 200 -9.39 4.04 5.41
CA SER A 200 -8.08 4.63 5.17
C SER A 200 -6.94 3.73 5.66
N THR A 201 -7.09 3.13 6.84
CA THR A 201 -6.12 2.18 7.39
C THR A 201 -6.05 0.91 6.55
N LEU A 202 -7.20 0.38 6.12
CA LEU A 202 -7.28 -0.80 5.24
C LEU A 202 -6.53 -0.53 3.94
N LEU A 203 -6.77 0.61 3.31
CA LEU A 203 -6.07 0.98 2.08
C LEU A 203 -4.57 1.10 2.30
N LEU A 204 -4.14 1.78 3.36
CA LEU A 204 -2.71 1.90 3.67
C LEU A 204 -2.08 0.52 3.84
N SER A 205 -2.72 -0.38 4.61
CA SER A 205 -2.25 -1.75 4.78
C SER A 205 -2.16 -2.48 3.44
N LEU A 206 -3.16 -2.33 2.57
CA LEU A 206 -3.16 -2.95 1.25
C LEU A 206 -2.01 -2.44 0.38
N ILE A 207 -1.77 -1.12 0.36
CA ILE A 207 -0.67 -0.50 -0.37
C ILE A 207 0.69 -1.00 0.16
N LEU A 208 0.85 -1.09 1.48
CA LEU A 208 2.08 -1.60 2.09
C LEU A 208 2.31 -3.07 1.72
N CYS A 209 1.29 -3.91 1.79
CA CYS A 209 1.39 -5.32 1.41
C CYS A 209 1.61 -5.51 -0.10
N TRP A 210 1.06 -4.63 -0.96
CA TRP A 210 1.20 -4.72 -2.40
C TRP A 210 2.60 -4.37 -2.88
N ASN A 211 3.24 -3.39 -2.23
CA ASN A 211 4.57 -2.90 -2.57
C ASN A 211 5.71 -3.62 -1.82
N GLU A 212 5.38 -4.61 -0.98
CA GLU A 212 6.39 -5.34 -0.23
C GLU A 212 7.21 -6.20 -1.20
N ALA A 213 8.51 -5.91 -1.29
CA ALA A 213 9.44 -6.61 -2.17
C ALA A 213 10.50 -7.41 -1.40
N PHE A 214 10.88 -6.96 -0.20
CA PHE A 214 12.01 -7.54 0.52
C PHE A 214 11.74 -8.98 0.91
N TRP A 215 10.61 -9.25 1.59
CA TRP A 215 10.27 -10.60 2.03
C TRP A 215 9.83 -11.48 0.86
N SER A 216 9.11 -10.94 -0.12
CA SER A 216 8.76 -11.71 -1.31
C SER A 216 9.98 -12.25 -2.05
N LEU A 217 11.00 -11.41 -2.26
CA LEU A 217 12.21 -11.80 -2.99
C LEU A 217 13.06 -12.83 -2.24
N ASN A 218 12.99 -12.84 -0.90
CA ASN A 218 13.81 -13.73 -0.09
C ASN A 218 13.09 -15.04 0.31
N LEU A 219 11.76 -15.06 0.35
CA LEU A 219 10.98 -16.23 0.80
C LEU A 219 10.29 -16.97 -0.33
N THR A 220 10.26 -16.43 -1.55
CA THR A 220 9.62 -17.07 -2.71
C THR A 220 10.56 -17.14 -3.90
N SER A 221 10.27 -18.06 -4.82
CA SER A 221 11.08 -18.28 -6.02
C SER A 221 10.25 -18.31 -7.29
N SER A 222 9.08 -18.98 -7.28
CA SER A 222 8.25 -19.08 -8.49
C SER A 222 6.75 -19.26 -8.22
N ASN A 223 6.38 -20.15 -7.30
CA ASN A 223 4.99 -20.57 -7.14
C ASN A 223 4.16 -19.49 -6.42
N ALA A 224 4.69 -18.96 -5.31
CA ALA A 224 4.01 -17.94 -4.50
C ALA A 224 4.50 -16.52 -4.78
N ALA A 225 5.42 -16.35 -5.73
CA ALA A 225 6.03 -15.07 -6.03
C ALA A 225 4.99 -14.03 -6.50
N PRO A 226 4.92 -12.84 -5.86
CA PRO A 226 4.03 -11.74 -6.26
C PRO A 226 4.64 -10.88 -7.37
N LEU A 227 3.87 -9.91 -7.89
CA LEU A 227 4.32 -8.97 -8.94
C LEU A 227 5.62 -8.24 -8.59
N THR A 228 5.85 -7.92 -7.32
CA THR A 228 7.13 -7.29 -6.88
C THR A 228 8.33 -8.18 -7.18
N ALA A 229 8.19 -9.50 -7.05
CA ALA A 229 9.22 -10.46 -7.42
C ALA A 229 9.36 -10.58 -8.95
N LEU A 230 8.25 -10.54 -9.69
CA LEU A 230 8.27 -10.54 -11.15
C LEU A 230 9.02 -9.32 -11.69
N ILE A 231 8.71 -8.12 -11.22
CA ILE A 231 9.40 -6.88 -11.62
C ILE A 231 10.91 -7.02 -11.39
N ALA A 232 11.33 -7.49 -10.21
CA ALA A 232 12.74 -7.63 -9.89
C ALA A 232 13.48 -8.61 -10.81
N SER A 233 12.80 -9.65 -11.30
CA SER A 233 13.39 -10.62 -12.25
C SER A 233 13.77 -9.98 -13.59
N TYR A 234 13.13 -8.88 -13.99
CA TYR A 234 13.48 -8.12 -15.20
C TYR A 234 14.62 -7.11 -14.99
N SER A 235 15.05 -6.90 -13.74
CA SER A 235 16.22 -6.08 -13.41
C SER A 235 17.53 -6.87 -13.43
N SER A 236 17.49 -8.15 -13.83
CA SER A 236 18.65 -9.06 -13.82
C SER A 236 19.72 -8.65 -14.86
N PRO A 237 21.03 -8.86 -14.59
CA PRO A 237 22.12 -8.34 -15.41
C PRO A 237 22.22 -8.93 -16.83
N GLU A 238 21.52 -10.04 -17.14
CA GLU A 238 21.67 -10.75 -18.41
C GLU A 238 21.01 -10.05 -19.61
N GLY A 239 20.37 -8.90 -19.42
CA GLY A 239 19.84 -8.13 -20.55
C GLY A 239 19.29 -6.76 -20.20
N LEU A 240 19.46 -5.88 -21.16
CA LEU A 240 18.90 -4.54 -21.21
C LEU A 240 17.41 -4.65 -21.62
N PHE A 241 16.53 -5.04 -20.67
CA PHE A 241 15.09 -5.27 -20.92
C PHE A 241 14.19 -4.12 -20.41
N TRP A 242 14.45 -2.90 -20.86
CA TRP A 242 13.80 -1.70 -20.33
C TRP A 242 12.37 -1.56 -20.81
N ALA A 243 12.08 -2.00 -22.04
CA ALA A 243 10.72 -2.01 -22.55
C ALA A 243 9.86 -3.03 -21.79
N LYS A 244 10.38 -4.25 -21.58
CA LYS A 244 9.67 -5.29 -20.80
C LYS A 244 9.55 -4.93 -19.32
N LEU A 245 10.60 -4.42 -18.69
CA LEU A 245 10.56 -3.95 -17.30
C LEU A 245 9.51 -2.85 -17.14
N SER A 246 9.46 -1.90 -18.08
CA SER A 246 8.47 -0.83 -18.09
C SER A 246 7.05 -1.37 -18.28
N ALA A 247 6.86 -2.39 -19.12
CA ALA A 247 5.57 -3.03 -19.34
C ALA A 247 5.07 -3.78 -18.10
N VAL A 248 5.91 -4.61 -17.46
CA VAL A 248 5.56 -5.28 -16.20
C VAL A 248 5.25 -4.26 -15.10
N SER A 249 6.07 -3.21 -14.98
CA SER A 249 5.88 -2.16 -13.98
C SER A 249 4.58 -1.38 -14.20
N THR A 250 4.26 -1.07 -15.46
CA THR A 250 2.98 -0.43 -15.83
C THR A 250 1.78 -1.28 -15.39
N LEU A 251 1.81 -2.59 -15.70
CA LEU A 251 0.75 -3.51 -15.29
C LEU A 251 0.67 -3.65 -13.76
N ALA A 252 1.80 -3.65 -13.06
CA ALA A 252 1.82 -3.79 -11.61
C ALA A 252 1.37 -2.52 -10.85
N CYS A 253 1.58 -1.34 -11.43
CA CYS A 253 1.11 -0.07 -10.88
C CYS A 253 -0.39 0.16 -11.10
N ALA A 254 -0.97 -0.41 -12.17
CA ALA A 254 -2.37 -0.15 -12.54
C ALA A 254 -3.38 -0.46 -11.40
N PRO A 255 -3.32 -1.61 -10.69
CA PRO A 255 -4.22 -1.88 -9.57
C PRO A 255 -4.12 -0.87 -8.43
N ILE A 256 -2.89 -0.43 -8.09
CA ILE A 256 -2.68 0.58 -7.04
C ILE A 256 -3.30 1.91 -7.44
N LEU A 257 -3.16 2.33 -8.70
CA LEU A 257 -3.76 3.56 -9.19
C LEU A 257 -5.30 3.50 -9.13
N ILE A 258 -5.88 2.35 -9.48
CA ILE A 258 -7.32 2.13 -9.37
C ILE A 258 -7.76 2.21 -7.89
N PHE A 259 -7.06 1.52 -6.98
CA PHE A 259 -7.38 1.57 -5.55
C PHE A 259 -7.21 2.99 -4.98
N GLY A 260 -6.16 3.69 -5.36
CA GLY A 260 -5.91 5.07 -4.97
C GLY A 260 -7.00 6.02 -5.44
N TRP A 261 -7.46 5.88 -6.70
CA TRP A 261 -8.52 6.70 -7.25
C TRP A 261 -9.86 6.47 -6.55
N ILE A 262 -10.23 5.21 -6.32
CA ILE A 262 -11.46 4.84 -5.59
C ILE A 262 -11.41 5.37 -4.15
N SER A 263 -10.21 5.43 -3.55
CA SER A 263 -10.02 5.68 -2.12
C SER A 263 -9.54 7.09 -1.78
N GLN A 264 -9.40 7.97 -2.76
CA GLN A 264 -8.97 9.37 -2.60
C GLN A 264 -9.80 10.10 -1.53
N LYS A 265 -11.12 9.93 -1.53
CA LYS A 265 -12.02 10.63 -0.59
C LYS A 265 -11.80 10.17 0.87
N GLN A 266 -11.39 8.92 1.05
CA GLN A 266 -11.14 8.30 2.34
C GLN A 266 -9.73 8.69 2.83
N LEU A 267 -8.72 8.56 1.97
CA LEU A 267 -7.33 8.93 2.26
C LEU A 267 -7.17 10.40 2.71
N VAL A 268 -7.83 11.34 2.02
CA VAL A 268 -7.73 12.77 2.36
C VAL A 268 -8.28 13.05 3.76
N ARG A 269 -9.31 12.32 4.20
CA ARG A 269 -9.87 12.42 5.55
C ARG A 269 -9.02 11.70 6.59
N GLY A 270 -8.28 10.67 6.17
CA GLY A 270 -7.51 9.84 7.08
C GLY A 270 -6.08 10.29 7.35
N LEU A 271 -5.44 10.94 6.37
CA LEU A 271 -4.08 11.47 6.50
C LEU A 271 -4.02 12.88 7.09
N SER A 272 -5.17 13.54 7.26
CA SER A 272 -5.25 14.88 7.85
C SER A 272 -5.13 14.88 9.38
N PHE A 273 -4.79 13.75 10.02
CA PHE A 273 -4.42 13.64 11.45
C PHE A 273 -5.33 14.41 12.43
N GLY A 274 -6.63 14.55 12.15
CA GLY A 274 -7.52 15.40 12.96
C GLY A 274 -7.06 16.88 13.06
N ALA A 275 -6.10 17.30 12.24
CA ALA A 275 -5.46 18.62 12.25
C ALA A 275 -6.27 19.67 11.50
N VAL A 276 -7.29 19.25 10.74
CA VAL A 276 -8.26 20.17 10.13
C VAL A 276 -9.57 20.02 10.89
N LYS A 277 -9.70 20.81 11.96
CA LYS A 277 -10.98 21.27 12.50
C LYS A 277 -11.34 22.60 11.86
#